data_AF-A0A8J5Q400-F1
#
_entry.id   AF-A0A8J5Q400-F1
#
_cell.length_a   1.000
_cell.length_b   1.000
_cell.length_c   1.000
_cell.angle_alpha   90.00
_cell.angle_beta   90.00
_cell.angle_gamma   90.00
#
_symmetry.space_group_name_H-M   'P 1'
#
loop_
_entity.id
_entity.type
_entity.pdbx_description
1 polymer ?
#
loop_
_entity_poly.entity_id
_entity_poly.type
_entity_poly.pdbx_seq_one_letter_code
_entity_poly.pdbx_strand_id
1 'polypeptide(L)'
;MNTTVGPISFTRDTCSEEDEQYSLTGFIVGAIGHKWSLETREERKRLGWEQLKKMYGLVVSSIPEPINILEKEWIKDPWVMGGSCPGMPPGVLTSDAGRSLAAPHQDIHFVGSETGAEWTGFIEGALRSGRRGANEVITALKKQQAD
;
A
#
# COMPACT_ATOMS: atom_id res chain seq x y z
N MET A 1 3.91 17.66 -4.48
CA MET A 1 3.15 18.84 -3.99
C MET A 1 1.95 18.30 -3.21
N ASN A 2 1.76 18.67 -1.94
CA ASN A 2 0.60 18.22 -1.14
C ASN A 2 -0.50 19.27 -1.22
N THR A 3 -1.75 18.85 -1.43
CA THR A 3 -2.92 19.73 -1.47
C THR A 3 -3.96 19.26 -0.46
N THR A 4 -4.66 20.20 0.16
CA THR A 4 -5.77 19.95 1.09
C THR A 4 -7.13 19.90 0.37
N VAL A 5 -7.15 20.11 -0.95
CA VAL A 5 -8.37 20.16 -1.78
C VAL A 5 -8.27 19.14 -2.91
N GLY A 6 -9.26 18.26 -3.01
CA GLY A 6 -9.37 17.18 -4.01
C GLY A 6 -9.01 15.78 -3.46
N PRO A 7 -9.28 14.71 -4.22
CA PRO A 7 -9.07 13.32 -3.77
C PRO A 7 -7.60 12.91 -3.60
N ILE A 8 -6.68 13.41 -4.42
CA ILE A 8 -5.26 13.03 -4.41
C ILE A 8 -4.58 13.62 -3.18
N SER A 9 -4.05 12.75 -2.34
CA SER A 9 -3.37 13.07 -1.08
C SER A 9 -1.91 13.49 -1.32
N PHE A 10 -1.21 12.79 -2.22
CA PHE A 10 0.14 13.15 -2.66
C PHE A 10 0.44 12.53 -4.03
N THR A 11 1.41 13.12 -4.74
CA THR A 11 1.88 12.65 -6.03
C THR A 11 3.37 12.28 -6.02
N ARG A 12 3.78 11.48 -7.00
CA ARG A 12 5.17 11.17 -7.33
C ARG A 12 5.35 11.23 -8.83
N ASP A 13 6.44 11.84 -9.25
CA ASP A 13 6.94 11.68 -10.60
C ASP A 13 7.30 10.21 -10.82
N THR A 14 6.75 9.61 -11.85
CA THR A 14 7.01 8.22 -12.27
C THR A 14 7.36 8.18 -13.75
N CYS A 15 7.99 9.24 -14.26
CA CYS A 15 8.51 9.25 -15.61
C CYS A 15 9.68 8.26 -15.74
N SER A 16 9.76 7.62 -16.91
CA SER A 16 10.93 6.89 -17.38
C SER A 16 11.37 7.54 -18.69
N GLU A 17 12.52 8.21 -18.67
CA GLU A 17 13.09 8.81 -19.89
C GLU A 17 13.57 7.73 -20.86
N GLU A 18 14.10 6.61 -20.34
CA GLU A 18 14.55 5.46 -21.14
C GLU A 18 13.40 4.85 -21.95
N ASP A 19 12.21 4.75 -21.34
CA ASP A 19 11.02 4.19 -21.99
C ASP A 19 10.16 5.25 -22.71
N GLU A 20 10.61 6.51 -22.77
CA GLU A 20 9.83 7.67 -23.24
C GLU A 20 8.43 7.75 -22.58
N GLN A 21 8.32 7.30 -21.32
CA GLN A 21 7.08 7.22 -20.57
C GLN A 21 6.97 8.39 -19.58
N TYR A 22 6.21 9.42 -19.93
CA TYR A 22 5.96 10.56 -19.04
C TYR A 22 4.70 10.33 -18.23
N SER A 23 4.85 10.07 -16.92
CA SER A 23 3.72 9.74 -16.06
C SER A 23 3.84 10.31 -14.66
N LEU A 24 2.68 10.54 -14.04
CA LEU A 24 2.56 10.99 -12.67
C LEU A 24 1.68 10.02 -11.90
N THR A 25 2.19 9.50 -10.79
CA THR A 25 1.42 8.64 -9.89
C THR A 25 0.82 9.45 -8.75
N GLY A 26 -0.49 9.33 -8.56
CA GLY A 26 -1.24 9.95 -7.46
C GLY A 26 -1.76 8.91 -6.48
N PHE A 27 -1.68 9.21 -5.18
CA PHE A 27 -2.20 8.36 -4.11
C PHE A 27 -3.44 9.01 -3.49
N ILE A 28 -4.51 8.24 -3.36
CA ILE A 28 -5.78 8.64 -2.76
C ILE A 28 -6.02 7.69 -1.58
N VAL A 29 -5.91 8.19 -0.35
CA VAL A 29 -5.86 7.34 0.86
C VAL A 29 -6.86 7.75 1.94
N GLY A 30 -7.07 6.87 2.92
CA GLY A 30 -7.89 7.11 4.09
C GLY A 30 -9.37 7.35 3.76
N ALA A 31 -10.04 8.17 4.59
CA ALA A 31 -11.47 8.45 4.45
C ALA A 31 -11.84 9.10 3.11
N ILE A 32 -10.93 9.90 2.54
CA ILE A 32 -11.10 10.51 1.21
C ILE A 32 -11.07 9.43 0.13
N GLY A 33 -10.11 8.49 0.20
CA GLY A 33 -10.04 7.35 -0.70
C GLY A 33 -11.26 6.44 -0.64
N HIS A 34 -11.81 6.22 0.55
CA HIS A 34 -13.05 5.46 0.69
C HIS A 34 -14.22 6.16 -0.02
N LYS A 35 -14.41 7.47 0.19
CA LYS A 35 -15.47 8.24 -0.51
C LYS A 35 -15.26 8.23 -2.03
N TRP A 36 -14.03 8.47 -2.49
CA TRP A 36 -13.68 8.43 -3.90
C TRP A 36 -13.95 7.06 -4.53
N SER A 37 -13.72 5.96 -3.81
CA SER A 37 -13.97 4.59 -4.29
C SER A 37 -15.46 4.27 -4.53
N LEU A 38 -16.37 5.02 -3.89
CA LEU A 38 -17.82 4.88 -4.10
C LEU A 38 -18.31 5.53 -5.40
N GLU A 39 -17.53 6.45 -5.96
CA GLU A 39 -17.88 7.13 -7.21
C GLU A 39 -17.72 6.22 -8.44
N THR A 40 -18.32 6.60 -9.57
CA THR A 40 -18.13 5.91 -10.84
C THR A 40 -16.70 6.07 -11.35
N ARG A 41 -16.22 5.12 -12.16
CA ARG A 41 -14.87 5.20 -12.76
C ARG A 41 -14.62 6.49 -13.54
N GLU A 42 -15.63 6.97 -14.26
CA GLU A 42 -15.55 8.22 -15.02
C GLU A 42 -15.38 9.42 -14.09
N GLU A 43 -16.20 9.48 -13.04
CA GLU A 43 -16.15 10.57 -12.07
C GLU A 43 -14.84 10.56 -11.28
N ARG A 44 -14.36 9.38 -10.90
CA ARG A 44 -13.04 9.22 -10.24
C ARG A 44 -11.89 9.77 -11.07
N LYS A 45 -11.86 9.46 -12.37
CA LYS A 45 -10.86 9.98 -13.31
C LYS A 45 -10.99 11.50 -13.45
N ARG A 46 -12.22 12.00 -13.62
CA ARG A 46 -12.50 13.43 -13.75
C ARG A 46 -12.03 14.21 -12.52
N LEU A 47 -12.39 13.77 -11.31
CA LEU A 47 -12.01 14.42 -10.06
C LEU A 47 -10.50 14.46 -9.85
N GLY A 48 -9.80 13.35 -10.13
CA GLY A 48 -8.35 13.30 -10.05
C GLY A 48 -7.69 14.22 -11.07
N TRP A 49 -8.18 14.22 -12.31
CA TRP A 49 -7.62 15.06 -13.38
C TRP A 49 -7.82 16.55 -13.13
N GLU A 50 -9.04 16.97 -12.76
CA GLU A 50 -9.35 18.37 -12.43
C GLU A 50 -8.46 18.91 -11.31
N GLN A 51 -8.17 18.08 -10.30
CA GLN A 51 -7.26 18.45 -9.23
C GLN A 51 -5.84 18.66 -9.75
N LEU A 52 -5.30 17.73 -10.55
CA LEU A 52 -3.96 17.88 -11.13
C LEU A 52 -3.87 19.11 -12.04
N LYS A 53 -4.87 19.31 -12.90
CA LYS A 53 -4.96 20.48 -13.80
C LYS A 53 -4.94 21.79 -13.01
N LYS A 54 -5.72 21.87 -11.93
CA LYS A 54 -5.72 23.05 -11.05
C LYS A 54 -4.38 23.26 -10.34
N MET A 55 -3.74 22.19 -9.88
CA MET A 55 -2.45 22.27 -9.18
C MET A 55 -1.32 22.75 -10.11
N TYR A 56 -1.16 22.09 -11.25
CA TYR A 56 -0.06 22.40 -12.18
C TYR A 56 -0.34 23.65 -13.01
N GLY A 57 -1.59 24.04 -13.21
CA GLY A 57 -1.96 25.28 -13.90
C GLY A 57 -1.52 26.56 -13.18
N LEU A 58 -1.08 26.46 -11.92
CA LEU A 58 -0.45 27.56 -11.19
C LEU A 58 1.01 27.81 -11.60
N VAL A 59 1.65 26.82 -12.23
CA VAL A 59 3.10 26.84 -12.54
C VAL A 59 3.41 26.68 -14.02
N VAL A 60 2.49 26.14 -14.83
CA VAL A 60 2.64 26.02 -16.29
C VAL A 60 1.50 26.70 -17.04
N SER A 61 1.79 27.22 -18.23
CA SER A 61 0.84 27.96 -19.06
C SER A 61 -0.14 27.07 -19.83
N SER A 62 0.18 25.80 -20.03
CA SER A 62 -0.65 24.82 -20.71
C SER A 62 -0.42 23.44 -20.11
N ILE A 63 -1.49 22.67 -19.98
CA ILE A 63 -1.48 21.30 -19.46
C ILE A 63 -2.16 20.42 -20.51
N PRO A 64 -1.44 19.49 -21.15
CA PRO A 64 -2.04 18.58 -22.12
C PRO A 64 -2.99 17.59 -21.42
N GLU A 65 -4.01 17.14 -22.14
CA GLU A 65 -4.86 16.05 -21.68
C GLU A 65 -4.05 14.73 -21.61
N PRO A 66 -4.27 13.88 -20.60
CA PRO A 66 -3.51 12.65 -20.45
C PRO A 66 -3.89 11.64 -21.55
N ILE A 67 -2.88 11.00 -22.14
CA ILE A 67 -3.08 9.92 -23.13
C ILE A 67 -3.83 8.74 -22.48
N ASN A 68 -3.54 8.47 -21.20
CA ASN A 68 -4.19 7.41 -20.45
C ASN A 68 -4.23 7.73 -18.95
N ILE A 69 -5.25 7.21 -18.26
CA ILE A 69 -5.38 7.24 -16.80
C ILE A 69 -5.64 5.81 -16.32
N LEU A 70 -4.66 5.27 -15.60
CA LEU A 70 -4.74 3.98 -14.92
C LEU A 70 -5.09 4.19 -13.44
N GLU A 71 -5.96 3.34 -12.91
CA GLU A 71 -6.32 3.34 -11.49
C GLU A 71 -6.32 1.92 -10.96
N LYS A 72 -5.93 1.75 -9.69
CA LYS A 72 -6.03 0.49 -8.95
C LYS A 72 -6.69 0.76 -7.61
N GLU A 73 -7.86 0.15 -7.40
CA GLU A 73 -8.58 0.19 -6.13
C GLU A 73 -8.18 -1.00 -5.27
N TRP A 74 -7.19 -0.82 -4.40
CA TRP A 74 -6.71 -1.88 -3.51
C TRP A 74 -7.78 -2.41 -2.55
N ILE A 75 -8.70 -1.54 -2.10
CA ILE A 75 -9.80 -1.91 -1.21
C ILE A 75 -10.81 -2.88 -1.85
N LYS A 76 -10.91 -2.89 -3.19
CA LYS A 76 -11.81 -3.77 -3.94
C LYS A 76 -11.14 -5.07 -4.40
N ASP A 77 -9.84 -5.21 -4.15
CA ASP A 77 -9.11 -6.43 -4.49
C ASP A 77 -9.40 -7.50 -3.43
N PRO A 78 -10.00 -8.65 -3.77
CA PRO A 78 -10.36 -9.68 -2.80
C PRO A 78 -9.15 -10.35 -2.15
N TRP A 79 -7.96 -10.22 -2.73
CA TRP A 79 -6.73 -10.83 -2.21
C TRP A 79 -5.90 -9.87 -1.36
N VAL A 80 -6.08 -8.56 -1.54
CA VAL A 80 -5.30 -7.53 -0.82
C VAL A 80 -6.16 -6.83 0.23
N MET A 81 -7.45 -6.60 -0.08
CA MET A 81 -8.47 -6.06 0.83
C MET A 81 -8.16 -4.66 1.40
N GLY A 82 -7.13 -3.98 0.91
CA GLY A 82 -6.62 -2.71 1.45
C GLY A 82 -5.14 -2.50 1.13
N GLY A 83 -4.50 -1.54 1.81
CA GLY A 83 -3.06 -1.31 1.68
C GLY A 83 -2.62 0.08 2.13
N SER A 84 -1.31 0.35 2.23
CA SER A 84 -0.19 -0.61 2.11
C SER A 84 0.23 -1.22 3.44
N CYS A 85 -0.14 -0.62 4.57
CA CYS A 85 0.22 -1.08 5.91
C CYS A 85 -1.05 -1.32 6.74
N PRO A 86 -1.15 -2.43 7.50
CA PRO A 86 -2.29 -2.65 8.38
C PRO A 86 -2.35 -1.58 9.46
N GLY A 87 -3.48 -0.89 9.56
CA GLY A 87 -3.76 -0.02 10.69
C GLY A 87 -4.26 -0.84 11.88
N MET A 88 -3.57 -0.78 13.01
CA MET A 88 -4.09 -1.33 14.27
C MET A 88 -4.88 -0.27 15.04
N PRO A 89 -6.14 -0.53 15.40
CA PRO A 89 -6.89 0.35 16.30
C PRO A 89 -6.17 0.51 17.66
N PRO A 90 -6.43 1.61 18.39
CA PRO A 90 -5.88 1.81 19.73
C PRO A 90 -6.12 0.61 20.64
N GLY A 91 -5.07 0.19 21.36
CA GLY A 91 -5.12 -0.93 22.31
C GLY A 91 -4.85 -2.31 21.70
N VAL A 92 -4.99 -2.51 20.38
CA VAL A 92 -4.76 -3.82 19.74
C VAL A 92 -3.29 -4.23 19.83
N LEU A 93 -2.36 -3.30 19.56
CA LEU A 93 -0.92 -3.58 19.60
C LEU A 93 -0.43 -4.06 20.97
N THR A 94 -1.01 -3.54 22.07
CA THR A 94 -0.61 -3.89 23.45
C THR A 94 -1.40 -5.06 24.02
N SER A 95 -2.44 -5.52 23.33
CA SER A 95 -3.24 -6.70 23.68
C SER A 95 -2.51 -8.00 23.36
N ASP A 96 -3.09 -9.13 23.77
CA ASP A 96 -2.58 -10.45 23.42
C ASP A 96 -2.55 -10.68 21.89
N ALA A 97 -3.48 -10.09 21.14
CA ALA A 97 -3.47 -10.18 19.68
C ALA A 97 -2.21 -9.54 19.07
N GLY A 98 -1.77 -8.40 19.61
CA GLY A 98 -0.53 -7.76 19.17
C GLY A 98 0.72 -8.57 19.53
N ARG A 99 0.75 -9.17 20.72
CA ARG A 99 1.86 -10.05 21.16
C ARG A 99 1.97 -11.33 20.34
N SER A 100 0.83 -11.86 19.90
CA SER A 100 0.76 -13.11 19.16
C SER A 100 0.82 -12.95 17.63
N LEU A 101 0.95 -11.73 17.10
CA LEU A 101 0.87 -11.46 15.65
C LEU A 101 1.78 -12.33 14.78
N ALA A 102 3.00 -12.60 15.23
CA ALA A 102 3.98 -13.43 14.53
C ALA A 102 4.29 -14.74 15.27
N ALA A 103 3.55 -15.06 16.33
CA ALA A 103 3.80 -16.25 17.13
C ALA A 103 3.37 -17.51 16.34
N PRO A 104 4.24 -18.52 16.19
CA PRO A 104 3.84 -19.80 15.59
C PRO A 104 2.74 -20.49 16.41
N HIS A 105 1.90 -21.26 15.73
CA HIS A 105 0.91 -22.13 16.36
C HIS A 105 1.08 -23.56 15.85
N GLN A 106 1.58 -24.45 16.71
CA GLN A 106 1.96 -25.81 16.31
C GLN A 106 2.94 -25.76 15.12
N ASP A 107 2.64 -26.46 14.03
CA ASP A 107 3.45 -26.49 12.81
C ASP A 107 3.15 -25.33 11.84
N ILE A 108 2.35 -24.34 12.26
CA ILE A 108 1.97 -23.18 11.45
C ILE A 108 2.82 -21.97 11.85
N HIS A 109 3.55 -21.43 10.87
CA HIS A 109 4.36 -20.23 11.01
C HIS A 109 3.77 -19.09 10.18
N PHE A 110 3.68 -17.90 10.77
CA PHE A 110 3.08 -16.73 10.13
C PHE A 110 4.16 -15.81 9.55
N VAL A 111 4.03 -15.49 8.27
CA VAL A 111 4.87 -14.56 7.53
C VAL A 111 4.00 -13.56 6.78
N GLY A 112 4.60 -12.46 6.34
CA GLY A 112 3.89 -11.33 5.76
C GLY A 112 4.52 -10.03 6.21
N SER A 113 4.35 -8.97 5.43
CA SER A 113 4.96 -7.67 5.75
C SER A 113 4.53 -7.15 7.12
N GLU A 114 3.31 -7.49 7.52
CA GLU A 114 2.63 -7.17 8.78
C GLU A 114 3.33 -7.78 10.00
N THR A 115 4.02 -8.90 9.81
CA THR A 115 4.75 -9.60 10.87
C THR A 115 6.22 -9.15 10.96
N GLY A 116 6.66 -8.22 10.09
CA GLY A 116 8.02 -7.68 10.12
C GLY A 116 8.20 -6.71 11.28
N ALA A 117 9.27 -6.88 12.08
CA ALA A 117 9.62 -5.95 13.16
C ALA A 117 10.20 -4.62 12.64
N GLU A 118 10.71 -4.63 11.42
CA GLU A 118 11.26 -3.48 10.71
C GLU A 118 10.62 -3.39 9.33
N TRP A 119 10.38 -2.17 8.87
CA TRP A 119 9.76 -1.90 7.57
C TRP A 119 8.41 -2.60 7.37
N THR A 120 7.60 -2.69 8.44
CA THR A 120 6.23 -3.22 8.40
C THR A 120 5.39 -2.49 7.36
N GLY A 121 4.69 -3.24 6.50
CA GLY A 121 3.88 -2.69 5.39
C GLY A 121 4.68 -2.39 4.12
N PHE A 122 5.97 -2.74 4.06
CA PHE A 122 6.82 -2.65 2.87
C PHE A 122 7.30 -4.02 2.39
N ILE A 123 7.82 -4.06 1.15
CA ILE A 123 8.41 -5.27 0.56
C ILE A 123 9.56 -5.79 1.43
N GLU A 124 10.39 -4.90 2.00
CA GLU A 124 11.47 -5.30 2.91
C GLU A 124 10.93 -6.03 4.14
N GLY A 125 9.83 -5.55 4.74
CA GLY A 125 9.16 -6.26 5.83
C GLY A 125 8.71 -7.67 5.45
N ALA A 126 8.23 -7.86 4.22
CA ALA A 126 7.83 -9.17 3.70
C ALA A 126 9.03 -10.10 3.49
N LEU A 127 10.15 -9.59 2.95
CA LEU A 127 11.38 -10.36 2.77
C LEU A 127 11.96 -10.80 4.11
N ARG A 128 12.02 -9.88 5.08
CA ARG A 128 12.53 -10.15 6.43
C ARG A 128 11.69 -11.18 7.15
N SER A 129 10.36 -11.04 7.13
CA SER A 129 9.47 -12.01 7.77
C SER A 129 9.51 -13.37 7.09
N GLY A 130 9.62 -13.43 5.76
CA GLY A 130 9.79 -14.68 5.03
C GLY A 130 11.05 -15.42 5.44
N ARG A 131 12.20 -14.72 5.52
CA ARG A 131 13.46 -15.31 6.01
C ARG A 131 13.35 -15.78 7.47
N ARG A 132 12.68 -15.01 8.33
CA ARG A 132 12.42 -15.41 9.72
C ARG A 132 11.60 -16.70 9.77
N GLY A 133 10.44 -16.75 9.12
CA GLY A 133 9.55 -17.92 9.13
C GLY A 133 10.24 -19.17 8.60
N ALA A 134 11.05 -19.06 7.54
CA ALA A 134 11.84 -20.18 7.04
C ALA A 134 12.82 -20.73 8.10
N ASN A 135 13.50 -19.85 8.84
CA ASN A 135 14.41 -20.26 9.92
C ASN A 135 13.67 -20.91 11.10
N GLU A 136 12.48 -20.42 11.44
CA GLU A 136 11.64 -21.01 12.48
C GLU A 136 11.27 -22.46 12.13
N VAL A 137 10.80 -22.70 10.90
CA VAL A 137 10.48 -24.04 10.39
C VAL A 137 11.70 -24.96 10.41
N ILE A 138 12.84 -24.50 9.89
CA ILE A 138 14.09 -25.29 9.89
C ILE A 138 14.48 -25.69 11.31
N THR A 139 14.31 -24.78 12.27
CA THR A 139 14.63 -25.04 13.68
C THR A 139 13.66 -26.04 14.30
N ALA A 140 12.36 -25.92 14.02
CA ALA A 140 11.34 -26.84 14.52
C ALA A 140 11.58 -28.28 14.00
N LEU A 141 11.84 -28.44 12.70
CA LEU A 141 12.12 -29.74 12.09
C LEU A 141 13.39 -30.39 12.66
N LYS A 142 14.44 -29.60 12.95
CA LYS A 142 15.66 -30.11 13.59
C LYS A 142 15.43 -30.62 15.00
N LYS A 143 14.54 -29.97 15.77
CA LYS A 143 14.18 -30.43 17.12
C LYS A 143 13.42 -31.75 17.06
N GLN A 144 12.44 -31.86 16.16
CA GLN A 144 11.66 -33.09 15.97
C GLN A 144 12.51 -34.30 15.53
N GLN A 145 13.65 -34.09 14.87
CA GLN A 145 14.58 -35.16 14.50
C GLN A 145 15.50 -35.61 15.64
N ALA A 146 15.64 -34.79 16.69
CA ALA A 146 16.50 -35.07 17.83
C ALA A 146 15.76 -35.75 19.00
N ASP A 147 14.42 -35.73 18.97
CA ASP A 147 13.51 -36.39 19.91
C ASP A 147 13.09 -37.78 19.38
#